data_AF-A0A2E3DUN6-F1
#
_entry.id   AF-A0A2E3DUN6-F1
#
_cell.length_a   1.000
_cell.length_b   1.000
_cell.length_c   1.000
_cell.angle_alpha   90.00
_cell.angle_beta   90.00
_cell.angle_gamma   90.00
#
_symmetry.space_group_name_H-M   'P 1'
#
loop_
_entity.id
_entity.type
_entity.pdbx_description
1 polymer ?
#
loop_
_entity_poly.entity_id
_entity_poly.type
_entity_poly.pdbx_seq_one_letter_code
_entity_poly.pdbx_strand_id
1 'polypeptide(L)' 'MKSLLFVILFSFGNLIEQNPFDLNENTYKMWQDFIKPTKKELAWAEIPWRSTFYDGLIDSDQYQKPLLLWVMNGHPLGCT' A
#
# COMPACT_ATOMS: atom_id res chain seq x y z
N MET A 1 8.03 50.57 43.05
CA MET A 1 8.52 49.50 42.15
C MET A 1 7.54 48.34 42.21
N LYS A 2 6.84 48.05 41.10
CA LYS A 2 6.03 46.85 40.79
C LYS A 2 4.83 47.28 39.95
N SER A 3 4.92 47.03 38.64
CA SER A 3 3.83 46.52 37.80
C SER A 3 4.22 46.79 36.34
N LEU A 4 5.02 45.88 35.79
CA LEU A 4 5.09 45.70 34.34
C LEU A 4 4.30 44.42 34.06
N LEU A 5 3.02 44.59 33.78
CA LEU A 5 2.16 43.56 33.24
C LEU A 5 2.55 43.37 31.77
N PHE A 6 3.53 42.51 31.51
CA PHE A 6 3.76 41.96 30.17
C PHE A 6 2.69 40.88 29.95
N VAL A 7 1.57 41.27 29.33
CA VAL A 7 0.60 40.32 28.81
C VAL A 7 1.24 39.66 27.60
N ILE A 8 1.79 38.47 27.81
CA ILE A 8 2.25 37.59 26.74
C ILE A 8 1.00 37.16 25.98
N LEU A 9 0.74 37.77 24.83
CA LEU A 9 -0.13 37.19 23.81
C LEU A 9 0.57 35.93 23.30
N PHE A 10 0.33 34.80 23.96
CA PHE A 10 0.59 33.50 23.35
C PHE A 10 -0.40 33.38 22.19
N SER A 11 0.12 33.53 20.98
CA SER A 11 -0.51 33.07 19.75
C SER A 11 -1.00 31.63 19.97
N PHE A 12 -2.29 31.47 20.21
CA PHE A 12 -3.01 30.23 19.93
C PHE A 12 -2.98 30.06 18.40
N GLY A 13 -1.84 29.62 17.87
CA GLY A 13 -1.84 28.91 16.60
C GLY A 13 -2.75 27.72 16.79
N ASN A 14 -3.76 27.57 15.93
CA ASN A 14 -4.61 26.40 15.91
C ASN A 14 -3.72 25.16 16.01
N LEU A 15 -3.88 24.40 17.09
CA LEU A 15 -3.46 23.01 17.11
C LEU A 15 -4.35 22.34 16.06
N ILE A 16 -3.85 22.24 14.82
CA ILE A 16 -4.41 21.28 13.88
C ILE A 16 -4.33 19.96 14.64
N GLU A 17 -5.48 19.42 15.04
CA GLU A 17 -5.57 18.09 15.61
C GLU A 17 -5.09 17.17 14.50
N GLN A 18 -3.78 16.90 14.48
CA GLN A 18 -3.16 16.10 13.44
C GLN A 18 -3.68 14.69 13.65
N ASN A 19 -4.66 14.30 12.83
CA ASN A 19 -5.08 12.92 12.79
C ASN A 19 -3.85 12.12 12.32
N PRO A 20 -3.37 11.17 13.13
CA PRO A 20 -2.17 10.39 12.80
C PRO A 20 -2.33 9.60 11.49
N PHE A 21 -3.56 9.48 10.98
CA PHE A 21 -3.89 8.77 9.76
C PHE A 21 -4.02 9.65 8.50
N ASP A 22 -3.98 10.98 8.62
CA ASP A 22 -4.08 11.84 7.43
C ASP A 22 -2.83 11.69 6.56
N LEU A 23 -2.98 11.65 5.23
CA LEU A 23 -1.85 11.71 4.31
C LEU A 23 -1.44 13.17 4.10
N ASN A 24 -0.28 13.55 4.62
CA ASN A 24 0.34 14.87 4.46
C ASN A 24 1.87 14.74 4.48
N GLU A 25 2.59 15.84 4.32
CA GLU A 25 4.07 15.84 4.27
C GLU A 25 4.73 15.19 5.50
N ASN A 26 4.11 15.30 6.68
CA ASN A 26 4.67 14.75 7.92
C ASN A 26 4.43 13.24 8.05
N THR A 27 3.32 12.72 7.52
CA THR A 27 2.92 11.30 7.62
C THR A 27 3.27 10.49 6.38
N TYR A 28 3.66 11.13 5.28
CA TYR A 28 3.92 10.49 3.99
C TYR A 28 4.92 9.34 4.12
N LYS A 29 6.03 9.54 4.85
CA LYS A 29 7.07 8.52 4.99
C LYS A 29 6.57 7.30 5.76
N MET A 30 5.84 7.53 6.86
CA MET A 30 5.21 6.46 7.63
C MET A 30 4.28 5.62 6.74
N TRP A 31 3.40 6.28 5.97
CA TRP A 31 2.49 5.59 5.08
C TRP A 31 3.19 4.85 3.96
N GLN A 32 4.17 5.47 3.30
CA GLN A 32 4.98 4.82 2.27
C GLN A 32 5.63 3.54 2.78
N ASP A 33 6.19 3.57 4.00
CA ASP A 33 6.83 2.40 4.60
C ASP A 33 5.80 1.35 5.03
N PHE A 34 4.64 1.77 5.54
CA PHE A 34 3.57 0.88 5.99
C PHE A 34 2.87 0.14 4.84
N ILE A 35 2.57 0.82 3.73
CA ILE A 35 1.86 0.21 2.59
C ILE A 35 2.76 -0.63 1.68
N LYS A 36 4.09 -0.56 1.88
CA LYS A 36 5.02 -1.32 1.06
C LYS A 36 4.84 -2.81 1.38
N PRO A 37 4.45 -3.64 0.40
CA PRO A 37 4.23 -5.04 0.65
C PRO A 37 5.55 -5.72 1.06
N THR A 38 5.45 -6.62 2.02
CA THR A 38 6.56 -7.47 2.45
C THR A 38 6.92 -8.48 1.37
N LYS A 39 8.12 -9.06 1.45
CA LYS A 39 8.51 -10.16 0.57
C LYS A 39 7.54 -11.34 0.63
N LYS A 40 7.01 -11.62 1.82
CA LYS A 40 6.04 -12.71 2.02
C LYS A 40 4.72 -12.42 1.31
N GLU A 41 4.24 -11.18 1.35
CA GLU A 41 3.04 -10.76 0.61
C GLU A 41 3.26 -10.75 -0.91
N LEU A 42 4.50 -10.59 -1.37
CA LEU A 42 4.87 -10.65 -2.79
C LEU A 42 5.30 -12.04 -3.28
N ALA A 43 5.25 -13.09 -2.44
CA ALA A 43 5.70 -14.43 -2.83
C ALA A 43 4.96 -15.00 -4.05
N TRP A 44 3.71 -14.57 -4.28
CA TRP A 44 2.96 -14.95 -5.48
C TRP A 44 3.63 -14.47 -6.77
N ALA A 45 4.39 -13.36 -6.74
CA ALA A 45 5.07 -12.82 -7.92
C ALA A 45 6.33 -13.62 -8.31
N GLU A 46 6.83 -14.50 -7.43
CA GLU A 46 7.97 -15.38 -7.70
C GLU A 46 7.58 -16.63 -8.51
N ILE A 47 6.28 -16.94 -8.59
CA ILE A 47 5.76 -18.04 -9.39
C ILE A 47 5.97 -17.70 -10.88
N PRO A 48 6.51 -18.62 -11.71
CA PRO A 48 6.71 -18.40 -13.13
C PRO A 48 5.38 -18.51 -13.89
N TRP A 49 4.49 -17.54 -13.69
CA TRP A 49 3.16 -17.51 -14.28
C TRP A 49 3.22 -17.57 -15.81
N ARG A 50 2.28 -18.29 -16.40
CA ARG A 50 2.02 -18.22 -17.83
C ARG A 50 0.97 -17.15 -18.10
N SER A 51 1.17 -16.38 -19.16
CA SER A 51 0.24 -15.33 -19.58
C SER A 51 -0.99 -15.87 -20.28
N THR A 52 -0.97 -17.14 -20.71
CA THR A 52 -2.11 -17.82 -21.35
C THR A 52 -2.47 -19.10 -20.61
N PHE A 53 -3.76 -19.45 -20.64
CA PHE A 53 -4.26 -20.70 -20.08
C PHE A 53 -3.69 -21.92 -20.82
N TYR A 54 -3.51 -21.83 -22.13
CA TYR A 54 -3.07 -22.94 -22.98
C TYR A 54 -1.61 -23.33 -22.70
N ASP A 55 -0.71 -22.36 -22.52
CA ASP A 55 0.68 -22.65 -22.15
C ASP A 55 0.76 -23.38 -20.80
N GLY A 56 -0.13 -23.05 -19.86
CA GLY A 56 -0.26 -23.76 -18.59
C GLY A 56 -0.70 -25.22 -18.76
N LEU A 57 -1.62 -25.51 -19.69
CA LEU A 57 -2.04 -26.88 -20.00
C LEU A 57 -0.89 -27.70 -20.60
N ILE A 58 -0.11 -27.13 -21.52
CA ILE A 58 1.07 -27.80 -22.10
C ILE A 58 2.07 -28.16 -20.98
N ASP A 59 2.41 -27.20 -20.12
CA ASP A 59 3.34 -27.44 -19.01
C ASP A 59 2.79 -28.48 -18.02
N SER A 60 1.50 -28.42 -17.69
CA SER A 60 0.85 -29.35 -16.77
C SER A 60 0.95 -30.79 -17.27
N ASP A 61 0.71 -31.01 -18.57
CA ASP A 61 0.86 -32.32 -19.21
C ASP A 61 2.34 -32.73 -19.30
N GLN A 62 3.22 -31.85 -19.80
CA GLN A 62 4.64 -32.17 -19.97
C GLN A 62 5.32 -32.56 -18.64
N TYR A 63 5.03 -31.83 -17.56
CA TYR A 63 5.65 -32.07 -16.25
C TYR A 63 4.82 -32.98 -15.35
N GLN A 64 3.66 -33.45 -15.79
CA GLN A 64 2.72 -34.26 -15.01
C GLN A 64 2.41 -33.61 -13.64
N LYS A 65 2.08 -32.33 -13.65
CA LYS A 65 1.76 -31.54 -12.45
C LYS A 65 0.37 -30.92 -12.54
N PRO A 66 -0.36 -30.76 -11.42
CA PRO A 66 -1.64 -30.06 -11.42
C PRO A 66 -1.50 -28.62 -11.95
N LEU A 67 -2.52 -28.17 -12.67
CA LEU A 67 -2.61 -26.78 -13.13
C LEU A 67 -3.16 -25.88 -12.01
N LEU A 68 -2.41 -24.84 -11.65
CA LEU A 68 -2.92 -23.72 -10.85
C LEU A 68 -3.43 -22.62 -11.79
N LEU A 69 -4.74 -22.39 -11.79
CA LEU A 69 -5.35 -21.29 -12.52
C LEU A 69 -5.62 -20.11 -11.60
N TRP A 70 -4.96 -18.98 -11.85
CA TRP A 70 -5.23 -17.71 -11.17
C TRP A 70 -5.92 -16.76 -12.15
N VAL A 71 -7.18 -16.45 -11.88
CA VAL A 71 -7.97 -15.47 -12.65
C VAL A 71 -8.52 -14.42 -11.70
N MET A 72 -8.45 -13.16 -12.11
CA MET A 72 -9.17 -12.10 -11.42
C MET A 72 -10.59 -12.04 -11.99
N ASN A 73 -11.59 -11.89 -11.13
CA ASN A 73 -13.01 -11.76 -11.52
C ASN A 73 -13.34 -10.38 -12.16
N GLY A 74 -12.44 -9.79 -12.95
CA GLY A 74 -12.63 -8.47 -13.53
C GLY A 74 -11.65 -8.14 -14.65
N HIS A 75 -11.97 -7.11 -15.44
CA HIS A 75 -11.08 -6.58 -16.46
C HIS A 75 -9.74 -6.19 -15.80
N PRO A 76 -8.58 -6.64 -16.29
CA PRO A 76 -7.28 -6.51 -15.61
C PRO A 76 -6.82 -5.05 -15.39
N LEU A 77 -7.51 -4.07 -15.99
CA LEU A 77 -7.28 -2.63 -15.81
C LEU A 77 -8.33 -1.95 -14.90
N GLY A 78 -9.30 -2.69 -14.35
CA GLY A 78 -10.39 -2.13 -13.55
C GLY A 78 -11.35 -1.21 -14.32
N CYS A 79 -11.31 -1.24 -15.66
CA CYS A 79 -12.21 -0.45 -16.50
C CYS A 79 -13.53 -1.21 -16.70
N THR A 80 -14.54 -0.87 -15.91
CA THR A 80 -15.96 -1.01 -16.31
C THR A 80 -16.47 0.34 -16.76
#